data_AF-A0A399M2H0-F1
#
_entry.id   AF-A0A399M2H0-F1
#
_cell.length_a   1.000
_cell.length_b   1.000
_cell.length_c   1.000
_cell.angle_alpha   90.00
_cell.angle_beta   90.00
_cell.angle_gamma   90.00
#
_symmetry.space_group_name_H-M   'P 1'
#
loop_
_entity.id
_entity.type
_entity.pdbx_description
1 polymer ?
#
loop_
_entity_poly.entity_id
_entity_poly.type
_entity_poly.pdbx_seq_one_letter_code
_entity_poly.pdbx_strand_id
1 'polypeptide(L)'
;MKAWRVVLLTLSFLLLGGCLVTFHEPLPSNQAAPKALLGKWSSKDAWGEPLKLTISRSGADAYKAVATAKGKKPEEYVFTVSRHGNRWYLSAGVPKRLGGNFLIGGFDIVDGKELVVYNLDVEQVQQAVDKKELTGRGTVVPEDNGDGVLIDSPAARVLAYLDDPANSDLFVEVARFQRSGK
;
A
#
# COMPACT_ATOMS: atom_id res chain seq x y z
N MET A 1 -30.10 19.78 -4.49
CA MET A 1 -29.34 18.89 -5.39
C MET A 1 -28.01 18.56 -4.71
N LYS A 2 -27.76 17.58 -3.83
CA LYS A 2 -28.15 16.16 -3.63
C LYS A 2 -27.63 15.14 -4.67
N ALA A 3 -26.71 15.53 -5.56
CA ALA A 3 -25.95 14.59 -6.40
C ALA A 3 -24.54 14.29 -5.84
N TRP A 4 -23.89 15.29 -5.21
CA TRP A 4 -22.56 15.13 -4.59
C TRP A 4 -22.53 14.04 -3.50
N ARG A 5 -23.61 13.94 -2.70
CA ARG A 5 -23.68 12.94 -1.62
C ARG A 5 -23.86 11.52 -2.14
N VAL A 6 -24.35 11.33 -3.36
CA VAL A 6 -24.47 10.00 -3.99
C VAL A 6 -23.14 9.58 -4.61
N VAL A 7 -22.38 10.52 -5.21
CA VAL A 7 -20.99 10.25 -5.67
C VAL A 7 -20.11 9.85 -4.49
N LEU A 8 -20.25 10.49 -3.33
CA LEU A 8 -19.53 10.09 -2.11
C LEU A 8 -19.97 8.71 -1.57
N LEU A 9 -21.24 8.32 -1.72
CA LEU A 9 -21.74 7.03 -1.25
C LEU A 9 -21.37 5.87 -2.20
N THR A 10 -21.16 6.12 -3.50
CA THR A 10 -20.53 5.15 -4.40
C THR A 10 -19.01 5.14 -4.28
N LEU A 11 -18.37 6.28 -3.97
CA LEU A 11 -16.95 6.33 -3.56
C LEU A 11 -16.71 5.59 -2.23
N SER A 12 -17.73 5.48 -1.38
CA SER A 12 -17.68 4.72 -0.12
C SER A 12 -17.59 3.20 -0.35
N PHE A 13 -17.97 2.70 -1.53
CA PHE A 13 -17.81 1.30 -1.91
C PHE A 13 -16.36 0.95 -2.29
N LEU A 14 -15.54 1.94 -2.65
CA LEU A 14 -14.11 1.81 -2.92
C LEU A 14 -13.24 2.06 -1.68
N LEU A 15 -13.80 2.69 -0.63
CA LEU A 15 -13.04 3.26 0.49
C LEU A 15 -12.89 2.35 1.72
N LEU A 16 -13.43 1.11 1.74
CA LEU A 16 -13.47 0.32 2.99
C LEU A 16 -13.16 -1.20 2.92
N GLY A 17 -12.70 -1.75 1.80
CA GLY A 17 -12.20 -3.13 1.75
C GLY A 17 -12.73 -3.88 0.54
N GLY A 18 -11.81 -4.41 -0.27
CA GLY A 18 -12.17 -5.29 -1.37
C GLY A 18 -11.15 -5.34 -2.51
N CYS A 19 -10.54 -4.20 -2.86
CA CYS A 19 -9.61 -4.14 -3.97
C CYS A 19 -8.16 -4.38 -3.52
N LEU A 20 -7.60 -5.55 -3.83
CA LEU A 20 -6.25 -5.93 -3.38
C LEU A 20 -5.40 -6.49 -4.52
N VAL A 21 -4.28 -5.82 -4.79
CA VAL A 21 -3.21 -6.41 -5.61
C VAL A 21 -2.27 -7.20 -4.70
N THR A 22 -2.07 -8.47 -5.01
CA THR A 22 -1.12 -9.36 -4.33
C THR A 22 -0.09 -9.90 -5.29
N PHE A 23 1.08 -10.23 -4.76
CA PHE A 23 2.25 -10.69 -5.50
C PHE A 23 2.78 -11.96 -4.86
N HIS A 24 3.13 -12.95 -5.67
CA HIS A 24 3.68 -14.22 -5.16
C HIS A 24 4.99 -14.06 -4.37
N GLU A 25 5.78 -13.06 -4.73
CA GLU A 25 7.08 -12.79 -4.11
C GLU A 25 7.14 -11.31 -3.64
N PRO A 26 7.83 -11.02 -2.53
CA PRO A 26 8.10 -9.65 -2.14
C PRO A 26 9.15 -9.04 -3.07
N LEU A 27 9.26 -7.71 -3.09
CA LEU A 27 10.39 -7.07 -3.74
C LEU A 27 11.70 -7.41 -2.99
N PRO A 28 12.83 -7.55 -3.70
CA PRO A 28 14.13 -7.78 -3.08
C PRO A 28 14.48 -6.65 -2.11
N SER A 29 14.65 -6.97 -0.83
CA SER A 29 15.06 -5.99 0.17
C SER A 29 16.58 -5.84 0.15
N ASN A 30 17.09 -4.99 -0.73
CA ASN A 30 18.53 -4.76 -0.89
C ASN A 30 19.04 -3.48 -0.19
N GLN A 31 18.15 -2.72 0.48
CA GLN A 31 18.47 -1.38 0.98
C GLN A 31 17.82 -1.08 2.33
N ALA A 32 18.56 -0.36 3.17
CA ALA A 32 18.03 0.18 4.42
C ALA A 32 17.08 1.36 4.12
N ALA A 33 15.92 1.36 4.77
CA ALA A 33 14.96 2.44 4.73
C ALA A 33 15.59 3.80 5.12
N PRO A 34 15.07 4.91 4.59
CA PRO A 34 15.52 6.23 4.99
C PRO A 34 15.25 6.42 6.48
N LYS A 35 16.24 6.95 7.23
CA LYS A 35 16.13 7.16 8.69
C LYS A 35 14.88 7.95 9.09
N ALA A 36 14.42 8.85 8.21
CA ALA A 36 13.23 9.65 8.41
C ALA A 36 11.93 8.83 8.48
N LEU A 37 11.89 7.62 7.89
CA LEU A 37 10.73 6.72 7.94
C LEU A 37 10.39 6.30 9.36
N LEU A 38 11.43 6.15 10.20
CA LEU A 38 11.28 5.69 11.57
C LEU A 38 10.69 6.79 12.46
N GLY A 39 9.81 6.36 13.38
CA GLY A 39 9.21 7.24 14.36
C GLY A 39 7.69 7.15 14.38
N LYS A 40 7.07 8.22 14.88
CA LYS A 40 5.63 8.34 15.07
C LYS A 40 5.04 9.27 14.01
N TRP A 41 3.89 8.85 13.51
CA TRP A 41 3.16 9.47 12.42
C TRP A 41 1.69 9.56 12.84
N SER A 42 1.01 10.63 12.47
CA SER A 42 -0.40 10.87 12.78
C SER A 42 -1.13 11.40 11.57
N SER A 43 -2.35 10.92 11.38
CA SER A 43 -3.27 11.38 10.36
C SER A 43 -4.68 11.44 10.94
N LYS A 44 -5.64 11.81 10.08
CA LYS A 44 -7.06 11.68 10.33
C LYS A 44 -7.64 10.76 9.27
N ASP A 45 -8.53 9.86 9.66
CA ASP A 45 -9.25 9.02 8.71
C ASP A 45 -10.36 9.81 7.97
N ALA A 46 -11.14 9.11 7.14
CA ALA A 46 -12.23 9.69 6.35
C ALA A 46 -13.32 10.38 7.19
N TRP A 47 -13.40 10.07 8.49
CA TRP A 47 -14.37 10.67 9.42
C TRP A 47 -13.72 11.72 10.34
N GLY A 48 -12.45 12.06 10.10
CA GLY A 48 -11.71 13.01 10.91
C GLY A 48 -11.19 12.43 12.22
N GLU A 49 -11.30 11.11 12.45
CA GLU A 49 -10.84 10.49 13.67
C GLU A 49 -9.32 10.30 13.68
N PRO A 50 -8.66 10.38 14.85
CA PRO A 50 -7.21 10.24 14.92
C PRO A 50 -6.74 8.84 14.51
N LEU A 51 -5.83 8.80 13.53
CA LEU A 51 -5.08 7.62 13.13
C LEU A 51 -3.61 7.82 13.50
N LYS A 52 -3.05 6.89 14.27
CA LYS A 52 -1.63 6.91 14.65
C LYS A 52 -0.90 5.76 14.00
N LEU A 53 0.33 5.99 13.59
CA LEU A 53 1.21 5.00 12.99
C LEU A 53 2.59 5.13 13.64
N THR A 54 3.13 4.02 14.15
CA THR A 54 4.51 3.97 14.65
C THR A 54 5.31 2.99 13.82
N ILE A 55 6.41 3.46 13.24
CA ILE A 55 7.32 2.63 12.44
C ILE A 55 8.63 2.45 13.21
N SER A 56 9.01 1.21 13.45
CA SER A 56 10.27 0.82 14.09
C SER A 56 11.01 -0.23 13.27
N ARG A 57 12.31 -0.38 13.51
CA ARG A 57 13.11 -1.46 12.92
C ARG A 57 12.83 -2.76 13.67
N SER A 58 12.57 -3.85 12.96
CA SER A 58 12.30 -5.19 13.54
C SER A 58 13.36 -6.23 13.20
N GLY A 59 14.23 -5.98 12.21
CA GLY A 59 15.36 -6.83 11.83
C GLY A 59 16.40 -6.07 11.01
N ALA A 60 17.30 -6.81 10.34
CA ALA A 60 18.32 -6.21 9.47
C ALA A 60 17.66 -5.33 8.39
N ASP A 61 16.74 -5.91 7.60
CA ASP A 61 16.04 -5.21 6.50
C ASP A 61 14.51 -5.21 6.66
N ALA A 62 14.04 -5.57 7.86
CA ALA A 62 12.63 -5.62 8.22
C ALA A 62 12.22 -4.49 9.16
N TYR A 63 11.01 -3.98 8.94
CA TYR A 63 10.38 -2.90 9.68
C TYR A 63 9.04 -3.37 10.21
N LYS A 64 8.62 -2.76 11.32
CA LYS A 64 7.32 -2.98 11.92
C LYS A 64 6.55 -1.68 11.95
N ALA A 65 5.35 -1.71 11.39
CA ALA A 65 4.35 -0.66 11.49
C ALA A 65 3.28 -1.09 12.50
N VAL A 66 2.98 -0.22 13.46
CA VAL A 66 1.86 -0.37 14.38
C VAL A 66 0.88 0.76 14.11
N ALA A 67 -0.26 0.42 13.49
CA ALA A 67 -1.35 1.35 13.24
C ALA A 67 -2.35 1.30 14.41
N THR A 68 -2.85 2.45 14.84
CA THR A 68 -3.83 2.56 15.92
C THR A 68 -4.89 3.57 15.51
N ALA A 69 -6.09 3.07 15.20
CA ALA A 69 -7.28 3.87 15.00
C ALA A 69 -8.09 3.96 16.30
N LYS A 70 -8.88 5.03 16.44
CA LYS A 70 -9.73 5.23 17.62
C LYS A 70 -10.74 4.09 17.75
N GLY A 71 -10.84 3.51 18.95
CA GLY A 71 -11.79 2.43 19.25
C GLY A 71 -11.46 1.06 18.62
N LYS A 72 -10.36 0.94 17.86
CA LYS A 72 -9.90 -0.33 17.29
C LYS A 72 -8.64 -0.84 18.01
N LYS A 73 -8.42 -2.15 17.96
CA LYS A 73 -7.17 -2.75 18.45
C LYS A 73 -6.00 -2.29 17.55
N PRO A 74 -4.80 -2.08 18.11
CA PRO A 74 -3.63 -1.82 17.29
C PRO A 74 -3.40 -2.95 16.28
N GLU A 75 -3.13 -2.58 15.04
CA GLU A 75 -2.80 -3.52 13.96
C GLU A 75 -1.30 -3.46 13.69
N GLU A 76 -0.66 -4.62 13.71
CA GLU A 76 0.78 -4.75 13.48
C GLU A 76 1.03 -5.33 12.08
N TYR A 77 1.92 -4.68 11.34
CA TYR A 77 2.37 -5.12 10.02
C TYR A 77 3.89 -5.19 10.00
N VAL A 78 4.42 -6.26 9.41
CA VAL A 78 5.85 -6.39 9.14
C VAL A 78 6.07 -6.22 7.64
N PHE A 79 7.01 -5.36 7.29
CA PHE A 79 7.31 -5.04 5.90
C PHE A 79 8.81 -4.86 5.69
N THR A 80 9.25 -5.09 4.46
CA THR A 80 10.57 -4.72 3.97
C THR A 80 10.45 -3.51 3.05
N VAL A 81 11.57 -2.85 2.77
CA VAL A 81 11.59 -1.77 1.79
C VAL A 81 12.63 -2.03 0.70
N SER A 82 12.42 -1.44 -0.45
CA SER A 82 13.41 -1.34 -1.52
C SER A 82 13.32 0.04 -2.14
N ARG A 83 14.45 0.52 -2.68
CA ARG A 83 14.47 1.75 -3.47
C ARG A 83 14.88 1.40 -4.88
N HIS A 84 14.10 1.86 -5.84
CA HIS A 84 14.46 1.77 -7.23
C HIS A 84 14.09 3.08 -7.93
N GLY A 85 14.99 3.56 -8.78
CA GLY A 85 14.93 4.92 -9.30
C GLY A 85 14.77 5.97 -8.18
N ASN A 86 13.70 6.76 -8.27
CA ASN A 86 13.41 7.81 -7.29
C ASN A 86 12.35 7.42 -6.24
N ARG A 87 11.70 6.26 -6.38
CA ARG A 87 10.58 5.85 -5.54
C ARG A 87 11.03 4.85 -4.48
N TRP A 88 10.44 4.96 -3.29
CA TRP A 88 10.54 3.90 -2.30
C TRP A 88 9.35 2.96 -2.40
N TYR A 89 9.65 1.67 -2.31
CA TYR A 89 8.67 0.61 -2.29
C TYR A 89 8.67 -0.07 -0.93
N LEU A 90 7.50 -0.53 -0.51
CA LEU A 90 7.31 -1.41 0.63
C LEU A 90 6.76 -2.75 0.17
N SER A 91 7.15 -3.83 0.84
CA SER A 91 6.57 -5.16 0.64
C SER A 91 6.16 -5.74 1.99
N ALA A 92 4.88 -6.08 2.14
CA ALA A 92 4.33 -6.60 3.37
C ALA A 92 3.66 -7.95 3.13
N GLY A 93 3.83 -8.89 4.06
CA GLY A 93 3.09 -10.15 4.00
C GLY A 93 1.61 -9.92 4.28
N VAL A 94 0.74 -10.46 3.43
CA VAL A 94 -0.71 -10.38 3.60
C VAL A 94 -1.18 -11.57 4.45
N PRO A 95 -2.06 -11.37 5.45
CA PRO A 95 -2.66 -12.45 6.21
C PRO A 95 -3.36 -13.48 5.31
N LYS A 96 -3.27 -14.77 5.64
CA LYS A 96 -3.92 -15.85 4.87
C LYS A 96 -5.44 -15.65 4.70
N ARG A 97 -6.10 -15.01 5.67
CA ARG A 97 -7.53 -14.68 5.60
C ARG A 97 -7.89 -13.71 4.46
N LEU A 98 -6.92 -12.91 4.00
CA LEU A 98 -7.05 -11.98 2.86
C LEU A 98 -6.48 -12.55 1.56
N GLY A 99 -6.18 -13.86 1.49
CA GLY A 99 -5.62 -14.51 0.31
C GLY A 99 -4.11 -14.78 0.37
N GLY A 100 -3.42 -14.28 1.40
CA GLY A 100 -1.98 -14.51 1.57
C GLY A 100 -1.10 -13.76 0.56
N ASN A 101 0.12 -14.24 0.35
CA ASN A 101 1.14 -13.63 -0.52
C ASN A 101 1.65 -12.28 0.02
N PHE A 102 2.05 -11.38 -0.88
CA PHE A 102 2.66 -10.10 -0.54
C PHE A 102 1.90 -8.92 -1.15
N LEU A 103 1.79 -7.85 -0.40
CA LEU A 103 1.35 -6.54 -0.89
C LEU A 103 2.60 -5.73 -1.23
N ILE A 104 2.58 -5.04 -2.38
CA ILE A 104 3.58 -4.07 -2.77
C ILE A 104 2.92 -2.70 -2.85
N GLY A 105 3.52 -1.71 -2.20
CA GLY A 105 3.07 -0.32 -2.24
C GLY A 105 4.24 0.64 -2.43
N GLY A 106 3.93 1.90 -2.70
CA GLY A 106 4.90 2.99 -2.73
C GLY A 106 4.84 3.81 -1.45
N PHE A 107 5.91 4.51 -1.12
CA PHE A 107 5.85 5.59 -0.14
C PHE A 107 6.83 6.70 -0.48
N ASP A 108 6.52 7.90 -0.02
CA ASP A 108 7.42 9.05 -0.10
C ASP A 108 7.48 9.77 1.25
N ILE A 109 8.64 10.36 1.52
CA ILE A 109 8.85 11.21 2.70
C ILE A 109 9.12 12.62 2.21
N VAL A 110 8.17 13.52 2.47
CA VAL A 110 8.27 14.93 2.07
C VAL A 110 8.85 15.72 3.24
N ASP A 111 10.02 16.34 3.00
CA ASP A 111 10.76 17.18 3.96
C ASP A 111 11.02 16.55 5.35
N GLY A 112 10.94 15.22 5.47
CA GLY A 112 11.02 14.52 6.75
C GLY A 112 9.85 14.81 7.71
N LYS A 113 8.77 15.42 7.20
CA LYS A 113 7.59 15.86 7.97
C LYS A 113 6.32 15.14 7.55
N GLU A 114 6.23 14.73 6.29
CA GLU A 114 5.08 13.98 5.80
C GLU A 114 5.52 12.61 5.29
N LEU A 115 4.69 11.61 5.55
CA LEU A 115 4.77 10.27 4.99
C LEU A 115 3.54 10.08 4.11
N VAL A 116 3.76 9.91 2.82
CA VAL A 116 2.69 9.60 1.86
C VAL A 116 2.81 8.13 1.50
N VAL A 117 1.71 7.39 1.60
CA VAL A 117 1.64 5.97 1.28
C VAL A 117 0.75 5.80 0.07
N TYR A 118 1.25 5.06 -0.90
CA TYR A 118 0.59 4.74 -2.16
C TYR A 118 0.30 3.26 -2.24
N ASN A 119 -0.91 2.92 -2.68
CA ASN A 119 -1.26 1.55 -3.06
C ASN A 119 -1.40 1.47 -4.59
N LEU A 120 -1.50 0.24 -5.12
CA LEU A 120 -1.72 0.02 -6.54
C LEU A 120 -3.20 0.00 -6.87
N ASP A 121 -3.57 0.67 -7.96
CA ASP A 121 -4.90 0.62 -8.54
C ASP A 121 -5.17 -0.76 -9.14
N VAL A 122 -6.16 -1.47 -8.59
CA VAL A 122 -6.51 -2.84 -9.01
C VAL A 122 -6.98 -2.89 -10.46
N GLU A 123 -7.76 -1.91 -10.91
CA GLU A 123 -8.30 -1.90 -12.26
C GLU A 123 -7.17 -1.69 -13.28
N GLN A 124 -6.26 -0.76 -13.00
CA GLN A 124 -5.10 -0.52 -13.86
C GLN A 124 -4.13 -1.70 -13.85
N VAL A 125 -3.93 -2.37 -12.70
CA VAL A 125 -3.12 -3.60 -12.66
C VAL A 125 -3.80 -4.73 -13.45
N GLN A 126 -5.12 -4.88 -13.36
CA GLN A 126 -5.86 -5.86 -14.15
C GLN A 126 -5.73 -5.56 -15.66
N GLN A 127 -5.80 -4.29 -16.07
CA GLN A 127 -5.56 -3.90 -17.45
C GLN A 127 -4.14 -4.24 -17.92
N ALA A 128 -3.12 -4.09 -17.06
CA ALA A 128 -1.75 -4.48 -17.36
C ALA A 128 -1.63 -6.00 -17.60
N VAL A 129 -2.40 -6.80 -16.83
CA VAL A 129 -2.52 -8.24 -17.04
C VAL A 129 -3.21 -8.55 -18.37
N ASP A 130 -4.32 -7.87 -18.67
CA ASP A 130 -5.09 -8.07 -19.91
C ASP A 130 -4.27 -7.71 -21.16
N LYS A 131 -3.44 -6.67 -21.06
CA LYS A 131 -2.48 -6.24 -22.09
C LYS A 131 -1.22 -7.11 -22.16
N LYS A 132 -1.06 -8.07 -21.25
CA LYS A 132 0.12 -8.96 -21.13
C LYS A 132 1.42 -8.22 -20.80
N GLU A 133 1.32 -7.03 -20.23
CA GLU A 133 2.46 -6.28 -19.69
C GLU A 133 2.93 -6.95 -18.40
N LEU A 134 1.97 -7.41 -17.60
CA LEU A 134 2.17 -8.32 -16.47
C LEU A 134 1.47 -9.66 -16.73
N THR A 135 1.94 -10.71 -16.07
CA THR A 135 1.22 -11.99 -15.93
C THR A 135 0.61 -12.07 -14.55
N GLY A 136 -0.65 -12.47 -14.49
CA GLY A 136 -1.43 -12.59 -13.27
C GLY A 136 -2.86 -13.02 -13.57
N ARG A 137 -3.70 -13.05 -12.54
CA ARG A 137 -5.10 -13.46 -12.63
C ARG A 137 -5.95 -12.65 -11.65
N GLY A 138 -7.17 -12.33 -12.06
CA GLY A 138 -8.19 -11.81 -11.16
C GLY A 138 -8.52 -12.84 -10.07
N THR A 139 -8.76 -12.35 -8.85
CA THR A 139 -9.12 -13.14 -7.66
C THR A 139 -10.23 -12.43 -6.90
N VAL A 140 -10.81 -13.09 -5.89
CA VAL A 140 -11.72 -12.45 -4.95
C VAL A 140 -11.06 -12.42 -3.58
N VAL A 141 -11.06 -11.26 -2.91
CA VAL A 141 -10.53 -11.12 -1.56
C VAL A 141 -11.47 -11.84 -0.58
N PRO A 142 -11.03 -12.91 0.12
CA PRO A 142 -11.96 -13.80 0.82
C PRO A 142 -12.75 -13.18 1.97
N GLU A 143 -12.17 -12.22 2.69
CA GLU A 143 -12.81 -11.59 3.87
C GLU A 143 -13.81 -10.50 3.46
N ASP A 144 -13.56 -9.82 2.33
CA ASP A 144 -14.29 -8.61 1.92
C ASP A 144 -15.10 -8.77 0.62
N ASN A 145 -15.04 -9.95 -0.03
CA ASN A 145 -15.67 -10.24 -1.33
C ASN A 145 -15.39 -9.20 -2.44
N GLY A 146 -14.26 -8.50 -2.38
CA GLY A 146 -13.91 -7.52 -3.41
C GLY A 146 -12.92 -8.05 -4.46
N ASP A 147 -12.71 -7.24 -5.49
CA ASP A 147 -11.89 -7.58 -6.65
C ASP A 147 -10.40 -7.61 -6.30
N GLY A 148 -9.77 -8.77 -6.38
CA GLY A 148 -8.32 -8.90 -6.22
C GLY A 148 -7.62 -9.14 -7.54
N VAL A 149 -6.33 -8.84 -7.60
CA VAL A 149 -5.45 -9.32 -8.67
C VAL A 149 -4.25 -10.00 -8.03
N LEU A 150 -3.99 -11.25 -8.39
CA LEU A 150 -2.76 -11.96 -8.05
C LEU A 150 -1.81 -11.87 -9.22
N ILE A 151 -0.67 -11.23 -9.00
CA ILE A 151 0.41 -11.12 -9.98
C ILE A 151 1.36 -12.31 -9.84
N ASP A 152 1.46 -13.06 -10.94
CA ASP A 152 2.33 -14.23 -11.13
C ASP A 152 3.69 -13.83 -11.76
N SER A 153 3.89 -12.54 -12.09
CA SER A 153 5.11 -12.04 -12.71
C SER A 153 6.32 -12.12 -11.76
N PRO A 154 7.53 -12.42 -12.25
CA PRO A 154 8.74 -12.35 -11.43
C PRO A 154 8.99 -10.95 -10.87
N ALA A 155 9.56 -10.86 -9.67
CA ALA A 155 9.79 -9.58 -8.98
C ALA A 155 10.55 -8.54 -9.83
N ALA A 156 11.52 -8.98 -10.64
CA ALA A 156 12.26 -8.10 -11.55
C ALA A 156 11.36 -7.45 -12.63
N ARG A 157 10.38 -8.20 -13.15
CA ARG A 157 9.43 -7.67 -14.14
C ARG A 157 8.42 -6.74 -13.49
N VAL A 158 7.93 -7.10 -12.31
CA VAL A 158 7.04 -6.23 -11.52
C VAL A 158 7.73 -4.90 -11.24
N LEU A 159 8.96 -4.93 -10.73
CA LEU A 159 9.73 -3.73 -10.42
C LEU A 159 9.92 -2.86 -11.67
N ALA A 160 10.39 -3.44 -12.77
CA ALA A 160 10.56 -2.71 -14.03
C ALA A 160 9.26 -2.05 -14.54
N TYR A 161 8.11 -2.72 -14.38
CA TYR A 161 6.80 -2.15 -14.74
C TYR A 161 6.40 -0.99 -13.81
N LEU A 162 6.59 -1.16 -12.50
CA LEU A 162 6.27 -0.16 -11.48
C LEU A 162 7.16 1.09 -11.52
N ASP A 163 8.36 0.97 -12.09
CA ASP A 163 9.32 2.07 -12.25
C ASP A 163 9.16 2.86 -13.55
N ASP A 164 8.42 2.33 -14.52
CA ASP A 164 8.18 3.03 -15.78
C ASP A 164 7.34 4.29 -15.51
N PRO A 165 7.84 5.50 -15.84
CA PRO A 165 7.08 6.74 -15.68
C PRO A 165 5.73 6.72 -16.40
N ALA A 166 5.55 5.91 -17.45
CA ALA A 166 4.27 5.74 -18.12
C ALA A 166 3.20 5.09 -17.23
N ASN A 167 3.63 4.39 -16.17
CA ASN A 167 2.77 3.68 -15.22
C ASN A 167 2.65 4.43 -13.88
N SER A 168 3.03 5.72 -13.81
CA SER A 168 2.99 6.49 -12.56
C SER A 168 1.58 6.61 -11.98
N ASP A 169 0.56 6.62 -12.85
CA ASP A 169 -0.85 6.77 -12.49
C ASP A 169 -1.43 5.51 -11.80
N LEU A 170 -0.69 4.40 -11.81
CA LEU A 170 -1.01 3.18 -11.08
C LEU A 170 -1.00 3.40 -9.56
N PHE A 171 -0.24 4.38 -9.08
CA PHE A 171 -0.05 4.64 -7.65
C PHE A 171 -1.09 5.61 -7.13
N VAL A 172 -2.02 5.09 -6.33
CA VAL A 172 -3.08 5.89 -5.70
C VAL A 172 -2.68 6.20 -4.26
N GLU A 173 -2.71 7.47 -3.88
CA GLU A 173 -2.48 7.90 -2.50
C GLU A 173 -3.60 7.33 -1.62
N VAL A 174 -3.24 6.48 -0.66
CA VAL A 174 -4.20 5.86 0.27
C VAL A 174 -4.11 6.45 1.67
N ALA A 175 -2.96 7.02 2.03
CA ALA A 175 -2.80 7.67 3.32
C ALA A 175 -1.69 8.71 3.28
N ARG A 176 -1.93 9.82 3.98
CA ARG A 176 -0.93 10.85 4.26
C ARG A 176 -0.84 11.07 5.75
N PHE A 177 0.35 10.93 6.30
CA PHE A 177 0.63 11.16 7.70
C PHE A 177 1.55 12.35 7.89
N GLN A 178 1.33 13.07 8.96
CA GLN A 178 2.25 14.07 9.47
C GLN A 178 3.08 13.48 10.59
N ARG A 179 4.32 13.92 10.70
CA ARG A 179 5.22 13.46 11.74
C ARG A 179 4.68 13.89 13.11
N SER A 180 4.48 12.92 13.98
CA SER A 180 4.04 13.17 15.36
C SER A 180 5.26 13.51 16.20
N GLY A 181 5.54 14.81 16.33
CA GLY A 181 6.60 15.35 17.18
C GLY A 181 7.39 16.45 16.48
N LYS A 182 7.06 17.71 16.77
CA LYS A 182 7.46 18.32 18.05
C LYS A 182 6.22 18.65 18.86
#